data_AF-A0A1V5PDP2-F1
#
_entry.id   AF-A0A1V5PDP2-F1
#
_cell.length_a   1.000
_cell.length_b   1.000
_cell.length_c   1.000
_cell.angle_alpha   90.00
_cell.angle_beta   90.00
_cell.angle_gamma   90.00
#
_symmetry.space_group_name_H-M   'P 1'
#
loop_
_entity.id
_entity.type
_entity.pdbx_description
1 polymer ?
#
loop_
_entity_poly.entity_id
_entity_poly.type
_entity_poly.pdbx_seq_one_letter_code
_entity_poly.pdbx_strand_id
1 'polypeptide(L)' 'MNTALHIQTNVLPGNKIEIMSPELIEGSNVEVFIIFKNLITEGKQSVMDVIDSVEGKRLFKTSEEIDRYINEERNSWDS' A
#
# COMPACT_ATOMS: atom_id res chain seq x y z
N MET A 1 -33.50 -3.16 22.90
CA MET A 1 -32.28 -2.65 23.56
C MET A 1 -31.16 -2.82 22.55
N ASN A 2 -30.55 -1.74 22.10
CA ASN A 2 -29.40 -1.85 21.20
C ASN A 2 -28.16 -1.99 22.11
N THR A 3 -27.59 -3.19 22.15
CA THR A 3 -26.52 -3.56 23.10
C THR A 3 -25.11 -3.21 22.61
N ALA A 4 -24.99 -2.65 21.41
CA ALA A 4 -23.70 -2.27 20.83
C ALA A 4 -23.82 -1.02 19.96
N LEU A 5 -22.80 -0.15 20.06
CA LEU A 5 -22.67 1.08 19.30
C LEU A 5 -21.50 0.91 18.31
N HIS A 6 -21.81 0.90 17.00
CA HIS A 6 -20.79 0.82 15.95
C HIS A 6 -20.48 2.20 15.39
N ILE A 7 -19.27 2.71 15.65
CA ILE A 7 -18.82 4.03 15.18
C ILE A 7 -17.57 3.85 14.30
N GLN A 8 -17.60 4.46 13.12
CA GLN A 8 -16.44 4.57 12.24
C GLN A 8 -15.74 5.90 12.50
N THR A 9 -14.45 5.84 12.81
CA THR A 9 -13.63 7.02 13.08
C THR A 9 -12.20 6.78 12.60
N ASN A 10 -11.42 7.85 12.50
CA ASN A 10 -10.03 7.82 12.05
C ASN A 10 -9.08 7.91 13.24
N VAL A 11 -7.86 7.38 13.05
CA VAL A 11 -6.78 7.55 14.01
C VAL A 11 -6.21 8.97 13.86
N LEU A 12 -6.24 9.73 14.96
CA LEU A 12 -5.69 11.08 15.06
C LEU A 12 -4.18 11.03 15.34
N PRO A 13 -3.45 12.16 15.17
CA PRO A 13 -2.04 12.24 15.53
C PRO A 13 -1.76 11.76 16.96
N GLY A 14 -0.63 11.07 17.14
CA GLY A 14 -0.29 10.43 18.41
C GLY A 14 -0.99 9.09 18.66
N ASN A 15 -1.48 8.44 17.60
CA ASN A 15 -2.14 7.13 17.67
C ASN A 15 -3.39 7.14 18.56
N LYS A 16 -4.14 8.25 18.54
CA LYS A 16 -5.32 8.46 19.40
C LYS A 16 -6.61 8.23 18.63
N ILE A 17 -7.59 7.58 19.25
CA ILE A 17 -8.96 7.48 18.76
C ILE A 17 -9.86 8.23 19.75
N GLU A 18 -10.76 9.07 19.24
CA GLU A 18 -11.67 9.88 20.05
C GLU A 18 -13.12 9.61 19.60
N ILE A 19 -13.98 9.27 20.56
CA ILE A 19 -15.38 8.88 20.32
C ILE A 19 -16.26 9.76 21.19
N MET A 20 -17.16 10.50 20.56
CA MET A 20 -18.18 11.30 21.24
C MET A 20 -19.54 10.86 20.74
N SER A 21 -20.40 10.38 21.64
CA SER A 21 -21.75 9.94 21.31
C SER A 21 -22.70 10.25 22.46
N PRO A 22 -23.93 10.74 22.19
CA PRO A 22 -24.95 10.94 23.22
C PRO A 22 -25.43 9.64 23.86
N GLU A 23 -25.12 8.49 23.27
CA GLU A 23 -25.45 7.16 23.81
C GLU A 23 -24.49 6.71 24.92
N LEU A 24 -23.35 7.40 25.09
CA LEU A 24 -22.39 7.13 26.16
C LEU A 24 -22.77 7.91 27.42
N ILE A 25 -23.33 7.20 28.40
CA ILE A 25 -23.75 7.76 29.67
C ILE A 25 -22.58 7.72 30.66
N GLU A 26 -22.32 8.84 31.33
CA GLU A 26 -21.26 8.95 32.34
C GLU A 26 -21.36 7.85 33.41
N GLY A 27 -20.23 7.26 33.76
CA GLY A 27 -20.15 6.16 34.74
C GLY A 27 -20.52 4.77 34.22
N SER A 28 -20.94 4.65 32.94
CA SER A 28 -21.24 3.35 32.34
C SER A 28 -19.98 2.55 32.05
N ASN A 29 -20.03 1.24 32.32
CA ASN A 29 -18.97 0.31 31.89
C ASN A 29 -19.15 0.00 30.40
N VAL A 30 -18.09 0.19 29.60
CA VAL A 30 -18.13 -0.02 28.15
C VAL A 30 -16.95 -0.87 27.69
N GLU A 31 -17.15 -1.67 26.64
CA GLU A 31 -16.12 -2.51 26.03
C GLU A 31 -15.69 -1.99 24.66
N VAL A 32 -14.37 -1.82 24.53
CA VAL A 32 -13.52 -1.42 23.40
C VAL A 32 -13.28 -2.43 22.27
N PHE A 33 -14.12 -2.62 21.23
CA PHE A 33 -13.71 -3.45 20.07
C PHE A 33 -13.22 -2.64 18.87
N ILE A 34 -11.95 -2.80 18.51
CA ILE A 34 -11.31 -2.08 17.39
C ILE A 34 -11.08 -3.04 16.21
N ILE A 35 -11.65 -2.69 15.05
CA ILE A 35 -11.44 -3.42 13.80
C ILE A 35 -10.60 -2.54 12.87
N PHE A 36 -9.37 -2.97 12.57
CA PHE A 36 -8.54 -2.34 11.56
C PHE A 36 -9.09 -2.68 10.18
N LYS A 37 -9.74 -1.72 9.53
CA LYS A 37 -10.09 -1.84 8.10
C LYS A 37 -8.81 -1.73 7.30
N ASN A 38 -8.41 -2.84 6.65
CA ASN A 38 -7.18 -2.99 5.87
C ASN A 38 -6.06 -2.10 6.42
N LEU A 39 -5.25 -2.64 7.33
CA LEU A 39 -3.90 -2.13 7.51
C LEU A 39 -3.37 -1.93 6.09
N ILE A 40 -3.21 -0.67 5.67
CA ILE A 40 -2.35 -0.34 4.56
C ILE A 40 -0.98 -0.68 5.15
N THR A 41 -0.66 -1.97 5.19
CA THR A 41 0.72 -2.43 5.22
C THR A 41 1.36 -1.59 4.16
N GLU A 42 2.30 -0.73 4.58
CA GLU A 42 3.12 0.09 3.69
C GLU A 42 3.32 -0.68 2.40
N GLY A 43 2.76 -0.11 1.32
CA GLY A 43 2.14 -0.86 0.23
C GLY A 43 2.88 -2.14 -0.13
N LYS A 44 2.17 -3.27 -0.13
CA LYS A 44 2.48 -4.31 -1.11
C LYS A 44 2.22 -3.68 -2.49
N GLN A 45 3.16 -2.87 -2.98
CA GLN A 45 3.16 -2.47 -4.37
C GLN A 45 3.16 -3.76 -5.17
N SER A 46 2.19 -3.91 -6.06
CA SER A 46 2.23 -5.02 -6.99
C SER A 46 3.56 -4.94 -7.72
N VAL A 47 4.21 -6.09 -7.95
CA VAL A 47 5.40 -6.14 -8.79
C VAL A 47 5.12 -5.49 -10.16
N MET A 48 3.86 -5.58 -10.62
CA MET A 48 3.41 -4.87 -11.83
C MET A 48 3.45 -3.35 -11.67
N ASP A 49 2.93 -2.80 -10.56
CA ASP A 49 2.96 -1.34 -10.32
C ASP A 49 4.40 -0.81 -10.27
N VAL A 50 5.32 -1.61 -9.71
CA VAL A 50 6.75 -1.28 -9.72
C VAL A 50 7.28 -1.27 -11.14
N ILE A 51 7.02 -2.31 -11.93
CA ILE A 51 7.47 -2.42 -13.34
C ILE A 51 6.95 -1.27 -14.21
N ASP A 52 5.70 -0.87 -14.01
CA ASP A 52 5.05 0.24 -14.71
C ASP A 52 5.63 1.59 -14.29
N SER A 53 6.01 1.75 -13.02
CA SER A 53 6.68 2.99 -12.53
C SER A 53 8.07 3.23 -13.12
N VAL A 54 8.67 2.24 -13.79
CA VAL A 54 10.00 2.33 -14.44
C VAL A 54 9.90 2.79 -15.90
N GLU A 55 8.71 3.16 -16.41
CA GLU A 55 8.57 3.74 -17.75
C GLU A 55 9.53 4.93 -17.93
N GLY A 56 10.42 4.84 -18.93
CA GLY A 56 11.44 5.86 -19.22
C GLY A 56 12.82 5.66 -18.56
N LYS A 57 12.99 4.71 -17.63
CA LYS A 57 14.28 4.38 -16.99
C LYS A 57 14.94 3.09 -17.54
N ARG A 58 14.32 2.45 -18.53
CA ARG A 58 14.85 1.23 -19.16
C ARG A 58 15.91 1.60 -20.19
N LEU A 59 17.07 0.95 -20.11
CA LEU A 59 18.19 1.11 -21.05
C LEU A 59 17.79 0.73 -22.49
N PHE A 60 16.92 -0.27 -22.62
CA PHE A 60 16.36 -0.75 -23.88
C PHE A 60 14.85 -0.74 -23.80
N LYS A 61 14.20 -0.35 -24.89
CA LYS A 61 12.73 -0.25 -24.98
C LYS A 61 12.11 -1.54 -25.49
N THR A 62 12.84 -2.31 -26.30
CA THR A 62 12.35 -3.56 -26.87
C THR A 62 13.36 -4.70 -26.77
N SER A 63 12.86 -5.93 -26.90
CA SER A 63 13.68 -7.14 -26.98
C SER A 63 14.67 -7.12 -28.13
N GLU A 64 14.26 -6.56 -29.28
CA GLU A 64 15.08 -6.54 -30.49
C GLU A 64 16.27 -5.58 -30.36
N GLU A 65 16.15 -4.53 -29.55
CA GLU A 65 17.27 -3.66 -29.19
C GLU A 65 18.30 -4.40 -28.33
N ILE A 66 17.83 -5.21 -27.37
CA ILE A 66 18.69 -6.04 -26.52
C ILE A 66 19.44 -7.07 -27.36
N ASP A 67 18.73 -7.79 -28.21
CA ASP A 67 19.33 -8.83 -29.06
C ASP A 67 20.38 -8.25 -30.01
N ARG A 68 20.12 -7.06 -30.56
CA ARG A 68 21.09 -6.35 -31.40
C ARG A 68 22.34 -5.97 -30.62
N TYR A 69 22.18 -5.36 -29.45
CA TYR A 69 23.30 -4.96 -28.60
C TYR A 69 24.18 -6.16 -28.21
N ILE A 70 23.56 -7.27 -27.79
CA ILE A 70 24.29 -8.49 -27.41
C ILE A 70 25.05 -9.08 -28.61
N ASN A 71 24.45 -9.08 -29.80
CA ASN A 71 25.12 -9.59 -31.00
C ASN A 71 26.29 -8.69 -31.44
N GLU A 72 26.15 -7.37 -31.35
CA GLU A 72 27.22 -6.42 -31.63
C GLU A 72 28.41 -6.60 -30.68
N GLU A 73 28.15 -6.72 -29.38
CA GLU A 73 29.19 -7.00 -28.36
C GLU A 73 29.92 -8.32 -28.66
N ARG A 74 29.19 -9.40 -28.94
CA ARG A 74 29.79 -10.71 -29.27
C ARG A 74 30.67 -10.65 -30.51
N ASN A 75 30.18 -10.02 -31.58
CA ASN A 75 30.94 -9.89 -32.82
C ASN A 75 32.21 -9.04 -32.63
N SER A 76 32.20 -8.08 -31.70
CA SER A 76 33.37 -7.25 -31.39
C SER A 76 34.48 -7.99 -30.64
N TRP A 77 34.18 -9.14 -30.02
CA TRP A 77 35.17 -9.98 -29.33
C TRP A 77 35.75 -11.07 -30.23
N ASP A 78 35.04 -11.41 -31.31
CA ASP A 78 35.46 -12.38 -32.32
C ASP A 78 36.34 -11.73 -33.44
N SER A 79 36.62 -10.42 -33.36
CA SER A 79 37.58 -9.67 -34.21
C SER A 79 38.81 -9.22 -33.44
#